data_AF-H8N2A7-F1
#
_entry.id   AF-H8N2A7-F1
#
_cell.length_a   1.000
_cell.length_b   1.000
_cell.length_c   1.000
_cell.angle_alpha   90.00
_cell.angle_beta   90.00
_cell.angle_gamma   90.00
#
_symmetry.space_group_name_H-M   'P 1'
#
loop_
_entity.id
_entity.type
_entity.pdbx_description
1 polymer ?
#
loop_
_entity_poly.entity_id
_entity_poly.type
_entity_poly.pdbx_seq_one_letter_code
_entity_poly.pdbx_strand_id
1 'polypeptide(L)'
;MKPKGFAGLTPKQQERYRARLQQLGANVDEALKIRIDTRDFRGPVLLTSDLKRTAIIPSFLPVRSVAELKQGGGVPDSEIRSGGTQDTLTYPPPWESRYDKLSPNNLTPELRKNIRAALRAWMIGDSARVSSYEKIINAVHFPQAVWVFSGDTLCVKAGTSVVIAPSTPGSYTNANPYVVNFTEVCIEYGGQIQFQVPTSMNVATMTRLAQGASCDC
;
A
#
# COMPACT_ATOMS: atom_id res chain seq x y z
N MET A 1 -17.21 21.26 0.48
CA MET A 1 -17.73 19.88 0.35
C MET A 1 -17.51 19.19 1.69
N LYS A 2 -18.54 18.59 2.29
CA LYS A 2 -18.39 17.83 3.54
C LYS A 2 -18.28 16.33 3.22
N PRO A 3 -17.14 15.67 3.49
CA PRO A 3 -16.99 14.24 3.29
C PRO A 3 -18.00 13.49 4.15
N LYS A 4 -18.71 12.57 3.51
CA LYS A 4 -19.74 11.75 4.15
C LYS A 4 -19.13 10.49 4.79
N GLY A 5 -17.91 10.14 4.40
CA GLY A 5 -17.23 8.94 4.88
C GLY A 5 -18.05 7.69 4.55
N PHE A 6 -17.94 6.69 5.42
CA PHE A 6 -18.58 5.39 5.27
C PHE A 6 -20.11 5.47 5.14
N ALA A 7 -20.73 6.42 5.84
CA ALA A 7 -22.18 6.63 5.75
C ALA A 7 -22.61 7.16 4.36
N GLY A 8 -21.69 7.75 3.59
CA GLY A 8 -21.96 8.23 2.23
C GLY A 8 -21.79 7.19 1.13
N LEU A 9 -21.22 6.02 1.46
CA LEU A 9 -20.99 4.94 0.50
C LEU A 9 -22.29 4.20 0.15
N THR A 10 -22.35 3.65 -1.07
CA THR A 10 -23.37 2.65 -1.42
C THR A 10 -23.19 1.37 -0.59
N PRO A 11 -24.25 0.55 -0.38
CA PRO A 11 -24.14 -0.71 0.36
C PRO A 11 -23.03 -1.63 -0.17
N LYS A 12 -22.86 -1.72 -1.49
CA LYS A 12 -21.80 -2.51 -2.13
C LYS A 12 -20.40 -1.96 -1.83
N GLN A 13 -20.23 -0.65 -1.79
CA GLN A 13 -18.95 -0.04 -1.41
C GLN A 13 -18.66 -0.24 0.08
N GLN A 14 -19.68 -0.14 0.94
CA GLN A 14 -19.58 -0.42 2.37
C GLN A 14 -19.13 -1.87 2.62
N GLU A 15 -19.76 -2.84 1.95
CA GLU A 15 -19.39 -4.25 2.03
C GLU A 15 -17.94 -4.48 1.59
N ARG A 16 -17.55 -3.90 0.44
CA ARG A 16 -16.17 -3.97 -0.05
C ARG A 16 -15.16 -3.39 0.94
N TYR A 17 -15.47 -2.25 1.55
CA TYR A 17 -14.60 -1.62 2.54
C TYR A 17 -14.45 -2.50 3.79
N ARG A 18 -15.55 -3.07 4.31
CA ARG A 18 -15.50 -3.98 5.47
C ARG A 18 -14.73 -5.25 5.16
N ALA A 19 -15.00 -5.89 4.02
CA ALA A 19 -14.29 -7.08 3.58
C ALA A 19 -12.78 -6.81 3.43
N ARG A 20 -12.43 -5.62 2.91
CA ARG A 20 -11.03 -5.22 2.79
C ARG A 20 -10.36 -5.04 4.14
N LEU A 21 -11.00 -4.38 5.10
CA LEU A 21 -10.43 -4.25 6.46
C LEU A 21 -10.25 -5.61 7.13
N GLN A 22 -11.21 -6.53 6.96
CA GLN A 22 -11.09 -7.90 7.48
C GLN A 22 -9.89 -8.64 6.88
N GLN A 23 -9.69 -8.55 5.56
CA GLN A 23 -8.51 -9.11 4.88
C GLN A 23 -7.20 -8.51 5.38
N LEU A 24 -7.21 -7.22 5.71
CA LEU A 24 -6.04 -6.49 6.22
C LEU A 24 -5.83 -6.68 7.74
N GLY A 25 -6.68 -7.46 8.42
CA GLY A 25 -6.62 -7.65 9.87
C GLY A 25 -6.90 -6.38 10.67
N ALA A 26 -7.53 -5.37 10.05
CA ALA A 26 -7.84 -4.09 10.68
C ALA A 26 -9.24 -4.12 11.32
N ASN A 27 -9.38 -3.51 12.50
CA ASN A 27 -10.67 -3.38 13.17
C ASN A 27 -11.53 -2.32 12.47
N VAL A 28 -12.73 -2.72 12.03
CA VAL A 28 -13.64 -1.83 11.30
C VAL A 28 -14.11 -0.66 12.15
N ASP A 29 -14.51 -0.90 13.39
CA ASP A 29 -15.08 0.14 14.25
C ASP A 29 -14.02 1.16 14.64
N GLU A 30 -12.77 0.75 14.86
CA GLU A 30 -11.65 1.67 15.09
C GLU A 30 -11.31 2.46 13.82
N ALA A 31 -11.25 1.80 12.66
CA ALA A 31 -11.02 2.50 11.40
C ALA A 31 -12.09 3.58 11.12
N LEU A 32 -13.36 3.28 11.41
CA LEU A 32 -14.45 4.23 11.19
C LEU A 32 -14.45 5.44 12.13
N LYS A 33 -13.72 5.39 13.25
CA LYS A 33 -13.54 6.55 14.15
C LYS A 33 -12.45 7.50 13.65
N ILE A 34 -11.56 7.03 12.78
CA ILE A 34 -10.40 7.80 12.33
C ILE A 34 -10.82 8.76 11.20
N ARG A 35 -10.77 10.04 11.50
CA ARG A 35 -11.02 11.14 10.55
C ARG A 35 -9.86 12.11 10.65
N ILE A 36 -9.14 12.31 9.54
CA ILE A 36 -7.99 13.22 9.47
C ILE A 36 -8.37 14.48 8.70
N ASP A 37 -8.14 15.63 9.30
CA ASP A 37 -7.97 16.90 8.61
C ASP A 37 -6.53 17.38 8.80
N THR A 38 -5.81 17.65 7.71
CA THR A 38 -4.40 18.04 7.81
C THR A 38 -4.19 19.42 8.45
N ARG A 39 -5.23 20.25 8.64
CA ARG A 39 -5.15 21.50 9.44
C ARG A 39 -4.91 21.24 10.91
N ASP A 40 -5.32 20.08 11.42
CA ASP A 40 -5.19 19.74 12.85
C ASP A 40 -3.74 19.44 13.25
N PHE A 41 -2.83 19.40 12.27
CA PHE A 41 -1.44 19.01 12.46
C PHE A 41 -0.50 20.17 12.19
N ARG A 42 0.51 20.32 13.07
CA ARG A 42 1.60 21.27 12.88
C ARG A 42 2.64 20.68 11.92
N GLY A 43 2.36 20.76 10.62
CA GLY A 43 3.21 20.23 9.56
C GLY A 43 2.60 19.01 8.84
N PRO A 44 3.41 18.25 8.09
CA PRO A 44 2.93 17.08 7.35
C PRO A 44 2.33 16.02 8.27
N VAL A 45 1.19 15.45 7.87
CA VAL A 45 0.60 14.28 8.53
C VAL A 45 1.41 13.05 8.14
N LEU A 46 2.03 12.38 9.11
CA LEU A 46 2.86 11.22 8.84
C LEU A 46 2.08 9.93 9.04
N LEU A 47 2.08 9.06 8.02
CA LEU A 47 1.70 7.66 8.15
C LEU A 47 2.99 6.84 8.13
N THR A 48 3.43 6.39 9.30
CA THR A 48 4.72 5.72 9.47
C THR A 48 4.63 4.59 10.50
N SER A 49 5.50 3.59 10.38
CA SER A 49 5.64 2.54 11.39
C SER A 49 6.34 3.00 12.68
N ASP A 50 6.86 4.24 12.71
CA ASP A 50 7.32 4.87 13.95
C ASP A 50 6.12 5.37 14.76
N LEU A 51 5.76 4.60 15.80
CA LEU A 51 4.60 4.88 16.67
C LEU A 51 4.69 6.23 17.41
N LYS A 52 5.87 6.84 17.51
CA LYS A 52 6.03 8.16 18.16
C LYS A 52 5.69 9.32 17.23
N ARG A 53 5.68 9.09 15.92
CA ARG A 53 5.53 10.14 14.89
C ARG A 53 4.31 9.96 14.00
N THR A 54 3.74 8.76 13.96
CA THR A 54 2.57 8.48 13.13
C THR A 54 1.32 9.17 13.65
N ALA A 55 0.50 9.68 12.74
CA ALA A 55 -0.79 10.29 13.05
C ALA A 55 -1.88 9.25 13.38
N ILE A 56 -1.73 8.02 12.86
CA ILE A 56 -2.63 6.90 13.12
C ILE A 56 -1.79 5.72 13.60
N ILE A 57 -2.24 5.04 14.66
CA ILE A 57 -1.66 3.77 15.08
C ILE A 57 -1.97 2.71 14.00
N PRO A 58 -0.98 2.18 13.29
CA PRO A 58 -1.22 1.18 12.26
C PRO A 58 -1.61 -0.16 12.87
N SER A 59 -2.41 -0.92 12.13
CA SER A 59 -2.55 -2.36 12.36
C SER A 59 -1.40 -3.14 11.72
N PHE A 60 -1.13 -4.31 12.27
CA PHE A 60 -0.06 -5.19 11.82
C PHE A 60 -0.66 -6.39 11.08
N LEU A 61 -0.31 -6.56 9.80
CA LEU A 61 -0.71 -7.72 9.02
C LEU A 61 0.50 -8.63 8.79
N PRO A 62 0.56 -9.81 9.43
CA PRO A 62 1.58 -10.80 9.12
C PRO A 62 1.32 -11.41 7.75
N VAL A 63 2.34 -11.44 6.90
CA VAL A 63 2.28 -12.02 5.56
C VAL A 63 3.36 -13.08 5.43
N ARG A 64 2.96 -14.28 5.00
CA ARG A 64 3.81 -15.48 4.97
C ARG A 64 4.36 -15.80 3.59
N SER A 65 3.80 -15.21 2.54
CA SER A 65 4.24 -15.44 1.17
C SER A 65 4.00 -14.24 0.27
N VAL A 66 4.67 -14.23 -0.88
CA VAL A 66 4.47 -13.24 -1.93
C VAL A 66 3.06 -13.30 -2.53
N ALA A 67 2.43 -14.48 -2.55
CA ALA A 67 1.05 -14.63 -2.99
C ALA A 67 0.07 -13.92 -2.03
N GLU A 68 0.25 -14.11 -0.72
CA GLU A 68 -0.53 -13.38 0.30
C GLU A 68 -0.28 -11.87 0.22
N LEU A 69 0.97 -11.45 -0.01
CA LEU A 69 1.28 -10.02 -0.18
C LEU A 69 0.55 -9.42 -1.38
N LYS A 70 0.51 -10.15 -2.52
CA LYS A 70 -0.20 -9.71 -3.72
C LYS A 70 -1.69 -9.54 -3.47
N GLN A 71 -2.32 -10.48 -2.76
CA GLN A 71 -3.74 -10.35 -2.36
C GLN A 71 -3.96 -9.13 -1.43
N GLY A 72 -3.00 -8.87 -0.54
CA GLY A 72 -3.05 -7.77 0.42
C GLY A 72 -2.78 -6.39 -0.16
N GLY A 73 -2.02 -6.24 -1.25
CA GLY A 73 -1.68 -4.91 -1.77
C GLY A 73 -1.11 -4.84 -3.18
N GLY A 74 -1.06 -5.96 -3.91
CA GLY A 74 -0.64 -6.00 -5.31
C GLY A 74 -1.80 -5.76 -6.28
N VAL A 75 -1.46 -5.66 -7.56
CA VAL A 75 -2.44 -5.58 -8.66
C VAL A 75 -2.87 -7.00 -9.02
N PRO A 76 -4.17 -7.34 -9.01
CA PRO A 76 -4.63 -8.67 -9.40
C PRO A 76 -4.20 -9.04 -10.83
N ASP A 77 -3.77 -10.29 -11.05
CA ASP A 77 -3.37 -10.78 -12.38
C ASP A 77 -4.46 -10.55 -13.45
N SER A 78 -5.73 -10.66 -13.05
CA SER A 78 -6.88 -10.45 -13.93
C SER A 78 -6.94 -9.02 -14.50
N GLU A 79 -6.50 -8.02 -13.73
CA GLU A 79 -6.47 -6.62 -14.19
C GLU A 79 -5.32 -6.34 -15.15
N ILE A 80 -4.20 -7.06 -14.99
CA ILE A 80 -3.08 -7.01 -15.93
C ILE A 80 -3.49 -7.66 -17.26
N ARG A 81 -4.03 -8.88 -17.19
CA ARG A 81 -4.39 -9.67 -18.40
C ARG A 81 -5.56 -9.10 -19.18
N SER A 82 -6.51 -8.43 -18.51
CA SER A 82 -7.62 -7.75 -19.19
C SER A 82 -7.23 -6.44 -19.86
N GLY A 83 -5.97 -6.00 -19.73
CA GLY A 83 -5.47 -4.72 -20.25
C GLY A 83 -5.91 -3.51 -19.42
N GLY A 84 -6.51 -3.72 -18.24
CA GLY A 84 -6.91 -2.64 -17.33
C GLY A 84 -5.73 -1.89 -16.71
N THR A 85 -4.56 -2.52 -16.66
CA THR A 85 -3.27 -1.91 -16.32
C THR A 85 -2.23 -2.30 -17.36
N GLN A 86 -1.51 -1.32 -17.91
CA GLN A 86 -0.44 -1.61 -18.86
C GLN A 86 0.75 -2.27 -18.15
N ASP A 87 1.07 -3.50 -18.54
CA ASP A 87 2.27 -4.20 -18.07
C ASP A 87 3.52 -3.59 -18.72
N THR A 88 4.13 -2.63 -18.02
CA THR A 88 5.34 -1.93 -18.47
C THR A 88 6.63 -2.56 -17.91
N LEU A 89 6.52 -3.73 -17.27
CA LEU A 89 7.63 -4.32 -16.54
C LEU A 89 8.55 -5.13 -17.45
N THR A 90 9.85 -4.98 -17.20
CA THR A 90 10.86 -5.91 -17.71
C THR A 90 10.93 -7.10 -16.76
N TYR A 91 10.64 -8.29 -17.29
CA TYR A 91 10.67 -9.53 -16.54
C TYR A 91 12.10 -10.10 -16.51
N PRO A 92 12.58 -10.61 -15.37
CA PRO A 92 13.86 -11.30 -15.33
C PRO A 92 13.78 -12.64 -16.08
N PRO A 93 14.93 -13.21 -16.51
CA PRO A 93 14.98 -14.57 -17.02
C PRO A 93 14.39 -15.57 -16.01
N PRO A 94 13.78 -16.68 -16.43
CA PRO A 94 13.26 -17.69 -15.50
C PRO A 94 14.31 -18.18 -14.50
N TRP A 95 13.85 -18.52 -13.29
CA TRP A 95 14.73 -19.11 -12.27
C TRP A 95 15.15 -20.52 -12.69
N GLU A 96 16.46 -20.79 -12.67
CA GLU A 96 17.01 -22.06 -13.13
C GLU A 96 17.17 -23.05 -11.97
N SER A 97 16.81 -24.32 -12.20
CA SER A 97 16.82 -25.37 -11.17
C SER A 97 18.18 -25.59 -10.50
N ARG A 98 19.29 -25.27 -11.18
CA ARG A 98 20.64 -25.33 -10.58
C ARG A 98 20.79 -24.41 -9.37
N TYR A 99 19.97 -23.38 -9.24
CA TYR A 99 20.00 -22.44 -8.12
C TYR A 99 19.15 -22.89 -6.92
N ASP A 100 18.31 -23.93 -7.05
CA ASP A 100 17.38 -24.36 -6.00
C ASP A 100 18.05 -24.85 -4.71
N LYS A 101 19.33 -25.21 -4.81
CA LYS A 101 20.17 -25.65 -3.68
C LYS A 101 20.93 -24.50 -3.02
N LEU A 102 20.90 -23.29 -3.61
CA LEU A 102 21.58 -22.14 -3.02
C LEU A 102 20.82 -21.66 -1.78
N SER A 103 21.57 -21.48 -0.69
CA SER A 103 21.06 -20.74 0.46
C SER A 103 20.86 -19.26 0.09
N PRO A 104 19.84 -18.56 0.62
CA PRO A 104 19.67 -17.11 0.48
C PRO A 104 20.94 -16.28 0.72
N ASN A 105 21.82 -16.76 1.61
CA ASN A 105 23.08 -16.09 1.94
C ASN A 105 24.13 -16.21 0.82
N ASN A 106 24.04 -17.23 -0.04
CA ASN A 106 25.00 -17.54 -1.10
C ASN A 106 24.58 -17.03 -2.49
N LEU A 107 23.54 -16.20 -2.55
CA LEU A 107 23.09 -15.60 -3.81
C LEU A 107 24.13 -14.61 -4.33
N THR A 108 24.37 -14.60 -5.65
CA THR A 108 25.20 -13.57 -6.29
C THR A 108 24.44 -12.24 -6.33
N PRO A 109 25.12 -11.09 -6.52
CA PRO A 109 24.45 -9.80 -6.69
C PRO A 109 23.42 -9.80 -7.84
N GLU A 110 23.72 -10.48 -8.94
CA GLU A 110 22.82 -10.59 -10.09
C GLU A 110 21.57 -11.42 -9.76
N LEU A 111 21.71 -12.54 -9.04
CA LEU A 111 20.56 -13.31 -8.58
C LEU A 111 19.69 -12.50 -7.62
N ARG A 112 20.27 -11.73 -6.71
CA ARG A 112 19.52 -10.82 -5.81
C ARG A 112 18.79 -9.72 -6.58
N LYS A 113 19.39 -9.20 -7.66
CA LYS A 113 18.74 -8.23 -8.55
C LYS A 113 17.54 -8.86 -9.25
N ASN A 114 17.69 -10.07 -9.80
CA ASN A 114 16.61 -10.79 -10.48
C ASN A 114 15.48 -11.19 -9.52
N ILE A 115 15.80 -11.62 -8.30
CA ILE A 115 14.78 -11.92 -7.26
C ILE A 115 13.98 -10.65 -6.92
N ARG A 116 14.63 -9.49 -6.76
CA ARG A 116 13.92 -8.21 -6.52
C ARG A 116 13.06 -7.79 -7.71
N ALA A 117 13.56 -7.97 -8.94
CA ALA A 117 12.79 -7.71 -10.15
C ALA A 117 11.57 -8.65 -10.26
N ALA A 118 11.75 -9.93 -9.93
CA ALA A 118 10.70 -10.93 -9.91
C ALA A 118 9.66 -10.63 -8.82
N LEU A 119 10.07 -10.22 -7.61
CA LEU A 119 9.15 -9.78 -6.56
C LEU A 119 8.32 -8.56 -7.01
N ARG A 120 8.95 -7.56 -7.64
CA ARG A 120 8.23 -6.41 -8.20
C ARG A 120 7.23 -6.84 -9.27
N ALA A 121 7.66 -7.68 -10.22
CA ALA A 121 6.79 -8.22 -11.26
C ALA A 121 5.65 -9.07 -10.70
N TRP A 122 5.91 -9.83 -9.64
CA TRP A 122 4.88 -10.56 -8.92
C TRP A 122 3.83 -9.61 -8.35
N MET A 123 4.25 -8.48 -7.76
CA MET A 123 3.33 -7.56 -7.08
C MET A 123 2.47 -6.72 -8.03
N ILE A 124 3.02 -6.22 -9.13
CA ILE A 124 2.36 -5.22 -9.99
C ILE A 124 2.26 -5.63 -11.47
N GLY A 125 2.73 -6.82 -11.83
CA GLY A 125 2.60 -7.43 -13.16
C GLY A 125 1.87 -8.77 -13.12
N ASP A 126 2.01 -9.57 -14.17
CA ASP A 126 1.44 -10.92 -14.23
C ASP A 126 2.35 -11.90 -13.47
N SER A 127 1.87 -12.38 -12.32
CA SER A 127 2.65 -13.26 -11.45
C SER A 127 2.97 -14.61 -12.09
N ALA A 128 2.16 -15.08 -13.04
CA ALA A 128 2.43 -16.34 -13.75
C ALA A 128 3.77 -16.32 -14.50
N ARG A 129 4.17 -15.13 -15.01
CA ARG A 129 5.43 -14.94 -15.76
C ARG A 129 6.68 -15.05 -14.89
N VAL A 130 6.54 -14.97 -13.57
CA VAL A 130 7.65 -15.09 -12.60
C VAL A 130 7.42 -16.21 -11.59
N SER A 131 6.49 -17.12 -11.86
CA SER A 131 6.13 -18.25 -10.99
C SER A 131 7.34 -19.09 -10.56
N SER A 132 8.34 -19.26 -11.43
CA SER A 132 9.59 -19.97 -11.12
C SER A 132 10.37 -19.38 -9.93
N TYR A 133 10.18 -18.08 -9.63
CA TYR A 133 10.85 -17.39 -8.52
C TYR A 133 10.14 -17.53 -7.18
N GLU A 134 8.91 -18.06 -7.13
CA GLU A 134 8.07 -18.02 -5.92
C GLU A 134 8.79 -18.56 -4.68
N LYS A 135 9.40 -19.74 -4.81
CA LYS A 135 10.08 -20.41 -3.71
C LYS A 135 11.23 -19.58 -3.15
N ILE A 136 12.08 -19.02 -4.01
CA ILE A 136 13.24 -18.24 -3.57
C ILE A 136 12.82 -16.86 -3.05
N ILE A 137 11.79 -16.23 -3.64
CA ILE A 137 11.21 -14.99 -3.11
C ILE A 137 10.71 -15.22 -1.68
N ASN A 138 9.92 -16.28 -1.47
CA ASN A 138 9.39 -16.63 -0.15
C ASN A 138 10.51 -16.91 0.85
N ALA A 139 11.57 -17.63 0.45
CA ALA A 139 12.70 -17.93 1.32
C ALA A 139 13.56 -16.71 1.68
N VAL A 140 13.62 -15.69 0.81
CA VAL A 140 14.46 -14.50 1.02
C VAL A 140 13.71 -13.39 1.76
N HIS A 141 12.43 -13.20 1.47
CA HIS A 141 11.68 -12.01 1.89
C HIS A 141 10.59 -12.29 2.93
N PHE A 142 10.25 -13.55 3.19
CA PHE A 142 9.11 -13.90 4.05
C PHE A 142 9.53 -14.83 5.21
N PRO A 143 8.78 -14.81 6.33
CA PRO A 143 7.61 -13.98 6.62
C PRO A 143 7.97 -12.49 6.79
N GLN A 144 7.03 -11.61 6.47
CA GLN A 144 7.18 -10.16 6.67
C GLN A 144 5.93 -9.52 7.27
N ALA A 145 6.10 -8.30 7.74
CA ALA A 145 5.04 -7.47 8.26
C ALA A 145 4.61 -6.41 7.25
N VAL A 146 3.30 -6.22 7.08
CA VAL A 146 2.72 -5.09 6.36
C VAL A 146 2.11 -4.14 7.40
N TRP A 147 2.41 -2.84 7.26
CA TRP A 147 1.79 -1.81 8.08
C TRP A 147 0.52 -1.31 7.43
N VAL A 148 -0.60 -1.40 8.14
CA VAL A 148 -1.92 -1.04 7.63
C VAL A 148 -2.41 0.23 8.32
N PHE A 149 -2.59 1.30 7.56
CA PHE A 149 -3.26 2.52 8.00
C PHE A 149 -4.67 2.51 7.45
N SER A 150 -5.66 2.57 8.32
CA SER A 150 -7.06 2.57 7.92
C SER A 150 -7.82 3.71 8.56
N GLY A 151 -8.78 4.28 7.84
CA GLY A 151 -9.58 5.38 8.36
C GLY A 151 -10.85 5.64 7.57
N ASP A 152 -11.76 6.42 8.15
CA ASP A 152 -12.99 6.83 7.49
C ASP A 152 -12.68 7.91 6.45
N THR A 153 -12.22 9.08 6.89
CA THR A 153 -12.00 10.23 6.01
C THR A 153 -10.60 10.80 6.13
N LEU A 154 -10.02 11.17 4.99
CA LEU A 154 -8.75 11.90 4.89
C LEU A 154 -8.93 13.19 4.08
N CYS A 155 -8.69 14.33 4.71
CA CYS A 155 -8.88 15.64 4.12
C CYS A 155 -7.55 16.36 4.04
N VAL A 156 -7.03 16.46 2.81
CA VAL A 156 -5.72 17.03 2.52
C VAL A 156 -5.91 18.46 2.07
N LYS A 157 -5.63 19.39 2.98
CA LYS A 157 -5.85 20.82 2.84
C LYS A 157 -4.81 21.49 1.95
N ALA A 158 -5.20 22.62 1.36
CA ALA A 158 -4.31 23.40 0.49
C ALA A 158 -2.99 23.74 1.21
N GLY A 159 -1.85 23.53 0.55
CA GLY A 159 -0.53 23.81 1.11
C GLY A 159 -0.05 22.82 2.18
N THR A 160 -0.83 21.79 2.50
CA THR A 160 -0.46 20.75 3.47
C THR A 160 -0.19 19.41 2.76
N SER A 161 0.36 18.45 3.50
CA SER A 161 0.64 17.13 2.95
C SER A 161 0.37 16.00 3.94
N VAL A 162 0.02 14.85 3.36
CA VAL A 162 0.09 13.54 4.02
C VAL A 162 1.28 12.81 3.43
N VAL A 163 2.15 12.27 4.29
CA VAL A 163 3.36 11.59 3.87
C VAL A 163 3.35 10.17 4.40
N ILE A 164 3.34 9.21 3.48
CA ILE A 164 3.54 7.81 3.79
C ILE A 164 5.06 7.59 3.81
N ALA A 165 5.61 7.54 5.03
CA ALA A 165 7.03 7.71 5.29
C ALA A 165 7.67 6.46 5.90
N PRO A 166 8.97 6.19 5.63
CA PRO A 166 9.70 5.14 6.32
C PRO A 166 9.78 5.40 7.83
N SER A 167 10.03 4.36 8.62
CA SER A 167 10.26 4.48 10.07
C SER A 167 11.47 5.34 10.41
N THR A 168 12.47 5.35 9.54
CA THR A 168 13.67 6.18 9.66
C THR A 168 13.77 7.12 8.46
N PRO A 169 13.79 8.45 8.65
CA PRO A 169 13.98 9.40 7.56
C PRO A 169 15.22 9.07 6.73
N GLY A 170 15.10 9.13 5.40
CA GLY A 170 16.18 8.78 4.49
C GLY A 170 16.32 7.29 4.16
N SER A 171 15.63 6.40 4.88
CA SER A 171 15.69 4.95 4.67
C SER A 171 14.60 4.45 3.70
N TYR A 172 14.71 4.87 2.44
CA TYR A 172 13.69 4.62 1.40
C TYR A 172 13.76 3.21 0.77
N THR A 173 14.85 2.47 0.99
CA THR A 173 15.17 1.25 0.23
C THR A 173 14.84 -0.06 0.93
N ASN A 174 14.60 -0.02 2.25
CA ASN A 174 14.39 -1.22 3.09
C ASN A 174 13.11 -1.15 3.95
N ALA A 175 12.17 -0.27 3.61
CA ALA A 175 10.91 -0.19 4.35
C ALA A 175 9.99 -1.37 4.00
N ASN A 176 9.39 -1.96 5.04
CA ASN A 176 8.27 -2.87 4.86
C ASN A 176 7.17 -2.19 4.01
N PRO A 177 6.43 -2.95 3.19
CA PRO A 177 5.33 -2.40 2.40
C PRO A 177 4.20 -1.88 3.29
N TYR A 178 3.59 -0.77 2.88
CA TYR A 178 2.48 -0.14 3.60
C TYR A 178 1.18 -0.31 2.81
N VAL A 179 0.07 -0.46 3.52
CA VAL A 179 -1.27 -0.39 2.95
C VAL A 179 -2.02 0.76 3.62
N VAL A 180 -2.56 1.64 2.80
CA VAL A 180 -3.42 2.74 3.23
C VAL A 180 -4.83 2.44 2.72
N ASN A 181 -5.82 2.45 3.60
CA ASN A 181 -7.20 2.13 3.25
C ASN A 181 -8.17 3.14 3.86
N PHE A 182 -8.71 4.04 3.04
CA PHE A 182 -9.67 5.04 3.49
C PHE A 182 -11.02 4.86 2.81
N THR A 183 -12.08 5.25 3.49
CA THR A 183 -13.38 5.32 2.83
C THR A 183 -13.39 6.46 1.82
N GLU A 184 -13.12 7.68 2.28
CA GLU A 184 -13.18 8.87 1.46
C GLU A 184 -11.91 9.71 1.61
N VAL A 185 -11.35 10.16 0.49
CA VAL A 185 -10.20 11.06 0.45
C VAL A 185 -10.58 12.31 -0.33
N CYS A 186 -10.44 13.47 0.29
CA CYS A 186 -10.71 14.76 -0.32
C CYS A 186 -9.40 15.58 -0.34
N ILE A 187 -8.98 16.02 -1.52
CA ILE A 187 -7.72 16.74 -1.72
C ILE A 187 -8.04 18.12 -2.26
N GLU A 188 -7.79 19.16 -1.47
CA GLU A 188 -7.91 20.54 -1.91
C GLU A 188 -6.81 20.90 -2.92
N TYR A 189 -7.06 21.95 -3.71
CA TYR A 189 -6.06 22.43 -4.67
C TYR A 189 -4.76 22.82 -3.94
N GLY A 190 -3.66 22.17 -4.32
CA GLY A 190 -2.34 22.36 -3.69
C GLY A 190 -2.06 21.45 -2.49
N GLY A 191 -3.04 20.66 -2.02
CA GLY A 191 -2.80 19.57 -1.08
C GLY A 191 -2.09 18.39 -1.74
N GLN A 192 -1.28 17.66 -0.98
CA GLN A 192 -0.45 16.56 -1.51
C GLN A 192 -0.52 15.28 -0.67
N ILE A 193 -0.51 14.13 -1.35
CA ILE A 193 -0.22 12.83 -0.75
C ILE A 193 1.11 12.35 -1.31
N GLN A 194 2.09 12.13 -0.44
CA GLN A 194 3.46 11.78 -0.83
C GLN A 194 3.75 10.34 -0.41
N PHE A 195 4.16 9.51 -1.36
CA PHE A 195 4.56 8.12 -1.12
C PHE A 195 6.09 8.04 -1.13
N GLN A 196 6.69 7.80 0.03
CA GLN A 196 8.15 7.66 0.17
C GLN A 196 8.58 6.20 0.35
N VAL A 197 7.61 5.28 0.46
CA VAL A 197 7.83 3.83 0.58
C VAL A 197 6.86 3.08 -0.35
N PRO A 198 7.17 1.84 -0.75
CA PRO A 198 6.22 1.01 -1.49
C PRO A 198 4.88 0.92 -0.75
N THR A 199 3.83 1.45 -1.37
CA THR A 199 2.52 1.61 -0.73
C THR A 199 1.41 1.21 -1.70
N SER A 200 0.41 0.48 -1.20
CA SER A 200 -0.89 0.34 -1.85
C SER A 200 -1.89 1.25 -1.16
N MET A 201 -2.54 2.14 -1.91
CA MET A 201 -3.60 3.00 -1.36
C MET A 201 -4.94 2.62 -1.97
N ASN A 202 -5.87 2.22 -1.11
CA ASN A 202 -7.22 1.81 -1.45
C ASN A 202 -8.18 2.87 -0.93
N VAL A 203 -9.04 3.38 -1.81
CA VAL A 203 -10.00 4.43 -1.45
C VAL A 203 -11.34 4.14 -2.14
N ALA A 204 -12.44 4.17 -1.40
CA ALA A 204 -13.76 3.94 -2.00
C ALA A 204 -14.24 5.16 -2.80
N THR A 205 -13.89 6.38 -2.39
CA THR A 205 -14.13 7.62 -3.16
C THR A 205 -12.97 8.61 -2.96
N MET A 206 -12.32 9.01 -4.05
CA MET A 206 -11.27 10.04 -4.03
C MET A 206 -11.74 11.25 -4.84
N THR A 207 -11.74 12.43 -4.21
CA THR A 207 -12.17 13.69 -4.82
C THR A 207 -11.03 14.69 -4.78
N ARG A 208 -10.67 15.24 -5.94
CA ARG A 208 -9.78 16.41 -6.03
C ARG A 208 -10.63 17.65 -6.27
N LEU A 209 -10.49 18.65 -5.40
CA LEU A 209 -11.25 19.89 -5.50
C LEU A 209 -10.52 20.93 -6.38
N ALA A 210 -11.33 21.76 -7.05
CA ALA A 210 -10.84 22.93 -7.78
C ALA A 210 -10.32 24.00 -6.83
N GLN A 211 -9.55 24.95 -7.37
CA GLN A 211 -9.05 26.10 -6.60
C GLN A 211 -10.22 26.88 -5.98
N GLY A 212 -10.10 27.25 -4.70
CA GLY A 212 -11.13 27.98 -3.95
C GLY A 212 -12.21 27.11 -3.32
N ALA A 213 -12.28 25.81 -3.61
CA ALA A 213 -13.17 24.87 -2.93
C ALA A 213 -12.47 24.22 -1.71
N SER A 214 -13.23 23.98 -0.63
CA SER A 214 -12.74 23.40 0.64
C SER A 214 -13.40 22.05 0.96
N CYS A 215 -12.66 21.16 1.60
CA CYS A 215 -13.15 19.92 2.21
C CYS A 215 -13.49 20.15 3.70
N ASP A 216 -14.74 20.27 4.12
CA ASP A 216 -15.05 20.46 5.55
C ASP A 216 -15.15 19.12 6.27
N CYS A 217 -14.06 18.79 6.94
CA CYS A 217 -13.88 17.70 7.87
C CYS A 217 -13.71 18.34 9.25
#